data_AF-A0A218QVJ7-F1
#
_entry.id   AF-A0A218QVJ7-F1
#
_cell.length_a   1.000
_cell.length_b   1.000
_cell.length_c   1.000
_cell.angle_alpha   90.00
_cell.angle_beta   90.00
_cell.angle_gamma   90.00
#
_symmetry.space_group_name_H-M   'P 1'
#
loop_
_entity.id
_entity.type
_entity.pdbx_description
1 polymer ?
#
loop_
_entity_poly.entity_id
_entity_poly.type
_entity_poly.pdbx_seq_one_letter_code
_entity_poly.pdbx_strand_id
1 'polypeptide(L)'
;MYSEKSIKYGGNNDIINTCPRCGKSCDNHKFQYIEPNEKTDLFVRKMQSSLDETSKRAALKNFDKSRDTCMVGSAIATINNGVYTYVTISGGNVALLNYINNNFGKDVVIIDKPSALPLKTIKGQPLNPNPTRRDRGRDYPVGSCAAQKLLMAVFEQAAKSGGYDKITKLNMSELLWNDPVKGEHNRDWSTGSIVCSCDTCKQVVPMMLCDKEEV
;
A
#
# COMPACT_ATOMS: atom_id res chain seq x y z
N MET A 1 -7.29 17.69 19.40
CA MET A 1 -7.96 16.42 19.02
C MET A 1 -8.39 16.56 17.57
N TYR A 2 -7.64 15.98 16.63
CA TYR A 2 -8.14 15.87 15.25
C TYR A 2 -9.29 14.86 15.28
N SER A 3 -10.48 15.25 14.82
CA SER A 3 -11.55 14.27 14.56
C SER A 3 -10.96 13.24 13.60
N GLU A 4 -10.87 11.99 14.01
CA GLU A 4 -10.41 10.89 13.15
C GLU A 4 -11.36 10.80 11.95
N LYS A 5 -11.00 11.46 10.85
CA LYS A 5 -11.49 11.02 9.54
C LYS A 5 -11.00 9.59 9.43
N SER A 6 -11.93 8.64 9.51
CA SER A 6 -11.65 7.21 9.35
C SER A 6 -10.75 7.03 8.13
N ILE A 7 -9.52 6.54 8.33
CA ILE A 7 -8.57 6.34 7.24
C ILE A 7 -9.15 5.27 6.30
N LYS A 8 -9.23 5.60 5.01
CA LYS A 8 -9.80 4.75 3.98
C LYS A 8 -8.91 4.76 2.74
N TYR A 9 -8.83 3.62 2.07
CA TYR A 9 -8.06 3.44 0.84
C TYR A 9 -9.01 3.03 -0.29
N GLY A 10 -9.17 3.88 -1.30
CA GLY A 10 -10.23 3.72 -2.31
C GLY A 10 -11.35 4.75 -2.15
N GLY A 11 -12.49 4.49 -2.76
CA GLY A 11 -13.68 5.34 -2.68
C GLY A 11 -13.50 6.71 -3.33
N ASN A 12 -14.54 7.53 -3.23
CA ASN A 12 -14.43 8.95 -3.53
C ASN A 12 -13.57 9.65 -2.46
N ASN A 13 -12.85 10.69 -2.87
CA ASN A 13 -11.94 11.41 -1.98
C ASN A 13 -11.72 12.86 -2.46
N ASP A 14 -10.80 13.58 -1.82
CA ASP A 14 -10.48 14.98 -2.14
C ASP A 14 -9.82 15.18 -3.53
N ILE A 15 -9.51 14.11 -4.25
CA ILE A 15 -8.86 14.14 -5.56
C ILE A 15 -9.77 13.68 -6.69
N ILE A 16 -10.66 12.71 -6.43
CA ILE A 16 -11.60 12.16 -7.41
C ILE A 16 -13.00 12.00 -6.82
N ASN A 17 -14.01 12.26 -7.65
CA ASN A 17 -15.43 12.08 -7.31
C ASN A 17 -16.11 10.97 -8.15
N THR A 18 -15.42 10.47 -9.17
CA THR A 18 -15.84 9.37 -10.02
C THR A 18 -14.63 8.49 -10.33
N CYS A 19 -14.89 7.21 -10.57
CA CYS A 19 -13.88 6.24 -10.96
C CYS A 19 -13.37 6.59 -12.36
N PRO A 20 -12.07 6.91 -12.54
CA PRO A 20 -11.52 7.26 -13.85
C PRO A 20 -11.62 6.13 -14.87
N ARG A 21 -11.87 4.90 -14.42
CA ARG A 21 -12.00 3.72 -15.29
C ARG A 21 -13.42 3.53 -15.83
N CYS A 22 -14.44 3.62 -14.98
CA CYS A 22 -15.83 3.27 -15.36
C CYS A 22 -16.79 4.47 -15.34
N GLY A 23 -16.31 5.66 -15.00
CA GLY A 23 -17.12 6.90 -14.92
C GLY A 23 -18.18 6.94 -13.81
N LYS A 24 -18.43 5.83 -13.11
CA LYS A 24 -19.37 5.74 -11.98
C LYS A 24 -18.74 6.27 -10.70
N SER A 25 -19.56 6.57 -9.69
CA SER A 25 -19.06 6.83 -8.33
C SER A 25 -18.23 5.64 -7.81
N CYS A 26 -17.06 5.91 -7.24
CA CYS A 26 -16.21 4.87 -6.64
C CYS A 26 -16.91 4.16 -5.47
N ASP A 27 -17.82 4.87 -4.80
CA ASP A 27 -18.61 4.33 -3.69
C ASP A 27 -19.68 3.32 -4.14
N ASN A 28 -19.86 3.12 -5.45
CA ASN A 28 -20.74 2.09 -6.01
C ASN A 28 -20.01 0.81 -6.42
N HIS A 29 -18.69 0.73 -6.19
CA HIS A 29 -17.93 -0.50 -6.43
C HIS A 29 -18.25 -1.57 -5.37
N LYS A 30 -18.09 -2.85 -5.72
CA LYS A 30 -18.21 -3.96 -4.74
C LYS A 30 -17.29 -3.74 -3.53
N PHE A 31 -16.05 -3.33 -3.80
CA PHE A 31 -15.11 -2.87 -2.78
C PHE A 31 -15.00 -1.35 -2.92
N GLN A 32 -15.87 -0.64 -2.21
CA GLN A 32 -15.92 0.83 -2.23
C GLN A 32 -14.58 1.41 -1.77
N TYR A 33 -14.16 0.98 -0.59
CA TYR A 33 -12.90 1.35 0.04
C TYR A 33 -12.40 0.18 0.91
N ILE A 34 -11.16 0.31 1.36
CA ILE A 34 -10.50 -0.61 2.28
C ILE A 34 -10.22 0.16 3.57
N GLU A 35 -10.52 -0.45 4.71
CA GLU A 35 -10.25 0.11 6.03
C GLU A 35 -9.09 -0.62 6.73
N PRO A 36 -8.33 0.09 7.57
CA PRO A 36 -7.39 -0.54 8.48
C PRO A 36 -8.12 -1.38 9.53
N ASN A 37 -7.40 -2.33 10.11
CA ASN A 37 -7.83 -3.03 11.32
C ASN A 37 -6.62 -3.23 12.24
N GLU A 38 -6.87 -3.71 13.46
CA GLU A 38 -5.82 -3.92 14.47
C GLU A 38 -4.67 -4.80 13.97
N LYS A 39 -4.95 -5.80 13.13
CA LYS A 39 -3.92 -6.71 12.60
C LYS A 39 -3.08 -6.05 11.52
N THR A 40 -3.67 -5.31 10.58
CA THR A 40 -2.91 -4.57 9.57
C THR A 40 -2.05 -3.49 10.23
N ASP A 41 -2.60 -2.79 11.23
CA ASP A 41 -1.83 -1.83 12.03
C ASP A 41 -0.67 -2.47 12.79
N LEU A 42 -0.88 -3.65 13.38
CA LEU A 42 0.18 -4.41 14.04
C LEU A 42 1.33 -4.74 13.06
N PHE A 43 1.01 -5.27 11.88
CA PHE A 43 2.03 -5.68 10.92
C PHE A 43 2.78 -4.51 10.30
N VAL A 44 2.10 -3.39 10.02
CA VAL A 44 2.76 -2.20 9.48
C VAL A 44 3.72 -1.59 10.51
N ARG A 45 3.35 -1.60 11.80
CA ARG A 45 4.22 -1.15 12.90
C ARG A 45 5.40 -2.10 13.17
N LYS A 46 5.19 -3.42 13.08
CA LYS A 46 6.29 -4.38 13.12
C LYS A 46 7.28 -4.11 11.99
N MET A 47 6.77 -3.80 10.81
CA MET A 47 7.60 -3.52 9.64
C MET A 47 8.41 -2.22 9.82
N GLN A 48 7.79 -1.15 10.32
CA GLN A 48 8.51 0.05 10.77
C GLN A 48 9.61 -0.28 11.78
N SER A 49 9.32 -1.08 12.81
CA SER A 49 10.30 -1.42 13.85
C SER A 49 11.51 -2.16 13.27
N SER A 50 11.27 -3.12 12.36
CA SER A 50 12.36 -3.84 11.67
C SER A 50 13.19 -2.93 10.76
N LEU A 51 12.58 -1.91 10.15
CA LEU A 51 13.30 -0.89 9.38
C LEU A 51 14.14 0.01 10.31
N ASP A 52 13.59 0.45 11.44
CA ASP A 52 14.30 1.26 12.43
C ASP A 52 15.53 0.54 12.98
N GLU A 53 15.39 -0.75 13.33
CA GLU A 53 16.51 -1.61 13.75
C GLU A 53 17.57 -1.76 12.66
N THR A 54 17.13 -1.85 11.41
CA THR A 54 18.04 -2.01 10.26
C THR A 54 18.82 -0.74 9.99
N SER A 55 18.16 0.43 10.02
CA SER A 55 18.82 1.73 9.92
C SER A 55 19.85 1.92 11.04
N LYS A 56 19.48 1.68 12.30
CA LYS A 56 20.40 1.79 13.44
C LYS A 56 21.62 0.87 13.30
N ARG A 57 21.42 -0.39 12.88
CA ARG A 57 22.53 -1.33 12.64
C ARG A 57 23.43 -0.92 11.48
N ALA A 58 22.87 -0.33 10.42
CA ALA A 58 23.64 0.16 9.28
C ALA A 58 24.51 1.36 9.68
N ALA A 59 23.95 2.30 10.46
CA ALA A 59 24.68 3.45 10.99
C ALA A 59 25.86 3.03 11.88
N LEU A 60 25.67 2.05 12.77
CA LEU A 60 26.73 1.53 13.65
C LEU A 60 27.90 0.86 12.90
N LYS A 61 27.68 0.44 11.65
CA LYS A 61 28.67 -0.30 10.84
C LYS A 61 29.24 0.54 9.68
N ASN A 62 28.96 1.84 9.62
CA ASN A 62 29.31 2.73 8.50
C ASN A 62 28.86 2.20 7.12
N PHE A 63 27.80 1.40 7.08
CA PHE A 63 27.18 1.02 5.81
C PHE A 63 26.21 2.11 5.42
N ASP A 64 26.59 2.94 4.44
CA ASP A 64 25.69 3.91 3.84
C ASP A 64 24.65 3.19 2.99
N LYS A 65 23.58 2.73 3.64
CA LYS A 65 22.34 2.27 2.97
C LYS A 65 21.24 3.31 3.10
N SER A 66 21.64 4.54 3.39
CA SER A 66 20.77 5.62 3.79
C SER A 66 19.93 6.06 2.58
N ARG A 67 18.72 5.54 2.47
CA ARG A 67 17.77 6.01 1.47
C ARG A 67 16.41 6.18 2.10
N ASP A 68 16.15 7.45 2.38
CA ASP A 68 14.89 8.16 2.21
C ASP A 68 13.63 7.61 2.87
N THR A 69 12.69 8.54 3.02
CA THR A 69 11.32 8.28 3.39
C THR A 69 10.65 7.28 2.45
N CYS A 70 9.94 6.28 2.98
CA CYS A 70 9.09 5.39 2.18
C CYS A 70 7.76 5.07 2.86
N MET A 71 6.76 4.71 2.05
CA MET A 71 5.52 4.15 2.56
C MET A 71 5.74 2.70 2.94
N VAL A 72 5.33 2.34 4.15
CA VAL A 72 5.23 0.95 4.61
C VAL A 72 3.77 0.56 4.54
N GLY A 73 3.48 -0.63 4.04
CA GLY A 73 2.12 -1.12 3.94
C GLY A 73 1.96 -2.55 4.43
N SER A 74 0.79 -2.85 4.96
CA SER A 74 0.34 -4.20 5.26
C SER A 74 -1.06 -4.43 4.71
N ALA A 75 -1.35 -5.65 4.27
CA ALA A 75 -2.69 -6.04 3.84
C ALA A 75 -3.04 -7.44 4.34
N ILE A 76 -4.30 -7.61 4.70
CA ILE A 76 -4.88 -8.92 5.02
C ILE A 76 -6.09 -9.14 4.14
N ALA A 77 -6.09 -10.24 3.39
CA ALA A 77 -7.18 -10.61 2.52
C ALA A 77 -7.75 -11.97 2.92
N THR A 78 -9.09 -12.07 2.93
CA THR A 78 -9.78 -13.35 2.93
C THR A 78 -10.12 -13.71 1.48
N ILE A 79 -9.55 -14.82 1.02
CA ILE A 79 -9.70 -15.32 -0.35
C ILE A 79 -10.19 -16.76 -0.25
N ASN A 80 -11.40 -17.02 -0.74
CA ASN A 80 -12.11 -18.27 -0.48
C ASN A 80 -12.19 -18.52 1.06
N ASN A 81 -11.62 -19.62 1.54
CA ASN A 81 -11.56 -19.95 2.97
C ASN A 81 -10.19 -19.63 3.62
N GLY A 82 -9.25 -19.06 2.85
CA GLY A 82 -7.90 -18.73 3.32
C GLY A 82 -7.77 -17.28 3.77
N VAL A 83 -6.90 -17.04 4.75
CA VAL A 83 -6.50 -15.69 5.19
C VAL A 83 -5.03 -15.50 4.84
N TYR A 84 -4.74 -14.47 4.05
CA TYR A 84 -3.41 -14.19 3.53
C TYR A 84 -2.94 -12.82 4.05
N THR A 85 -1.71 -12.78 4.56
CA THR A 85 -1.12 -11.57 5.14
C THR A 85 0.10 -11.15 4.32
N TYR A 86 0.15 -9.88 3.96
CA TYR A 86 1.20 -9.30 3.15
C TYR A 86 1.78 -8.05 3.81
N VAL A 87 3.08 -7.83 3.66
CA VAL A 87 3.76 -6.59 4.04
C VAL A 87 4.72 -6.15 2.92
N THR A 88 4.91 -4.85 2.77
CA THR A 88 5.83 -4.30 1.76
C THR A 88 6.22 -2.86 2.06
N ILE A 89 7.13 -2.32 1.25
CA ILE A 89 7.46 -0.90 1.20
C ILE A 89 7.38 -0.36 -0.24
N SER A 90 7.15 0.94 -0.35
CA SER A 90 7.13 1.64 -1.64
C SER A 90 8.52 1.82 -2.23
N GLY A 91 8.58 1.88 -3.57
CA GLY A 91 9.69 2.48 -4.32
C GLY A 91 11.04 1.76 -4.22
N GLY A 92 12.10 2.49 -4.58
CA GLY A 92 13.49 2.01 -4.71
C GLY A 92 14.17 1.59 -3.41
N ASN A 93 13.46 1.62 -2.30
CA ASN A 93 13.95 1.19 -0.98
C ASN A 93 13.73 -0.31 -0.73
N VAL A 94 13.13 -1.05 -1.66
CA VAL A 94 12.89 -2.50 -1.52
C VAL A 94 14.16 -3.29 -1.18
N ALA A 95 15.34 -2.83 -1.58
CA ALA A 95 16.60 -3.44 -1.17
C ALA A 95 16.79 -3.50 0.37
N LEU A 96 16.16 -2.60 1.13
CA LEU A 96 16.14 -2.63 2.60
C LEU A 96 15.48 -3.90 3.14
N LEU A 97 14.52 -4.49 2.42
CA LEU A 97 13.82 -5.71 2.82
C LEU A 97 14.76 -6.91 2.97
N ASN A 98 15.90 -6.91 2.27
CA ASN A 98 16.90 -7.98 2.41
C ASN A 98 17.66 -7.94 3.74
N TYR A 99 17.51 -6.87 4.52
CA TYR A 99 18.27 -6.63 5.75
C TYR A 99 17.39 -6.56 7.00
N ILE A 100 16.07 -6.52 6.84
CA ILE A 100 15.14 -6.46 7.96
C ILE A 100 15.12 -7.79 8.72
N ASN A 101 14.75 -7.70 10.00
CA ASN A 101 14.43 -8.89 10.78
C ASN A 101 13.08 -9.47 10.28
N ASN A 102 13.12 -10.65 9.68
CA ASN A 102 11.95 -11.32 9.08
C ASN A 102 11.04 -12.03 10.09
N ASN A 103 11.01 -11.59 11.35
CA ASN A 103 10.18 -12.18 12.39
C ASN A 103 8.72 -11.71 12.35
N PHE A 104 8.08 -11.84 11.18
CA PHE A 104 6.67 -11.50 10.98
C PHE A 104 5.73 -12.68 11.23
N GLY A 105 6.26 -13.90 11.27
CA GLY A 105 5.51 -15.15 11.31
C GLY A 105 5.60 -15.90 9.98
N LYS A 106 5.40 -17.23 10.01
CA LYS A 106 5.60 -18.11 8.85
C LYS A 106 4.63 -17.85 7.69
N ASP A 107 3.46 -17.29 7.99
CA ASP A 107 2.37 -17.09 7.04
C ASP A 107 2.29 -15.66 6.49
N VAL A 108 3.28 -14.82 6.79
CA VAL A 108 3.37 -13.43 6.30
C VAL A 108 4.27 -13.38 5.07
N VAL A 109 3.72 -12.89 3.97
CA VAL A 109 4.45 -12.71 2.71
C VAL A 109 5.02 -11.30 2.64
N ILE A 110 6.34 -11.18 2.54
CA ILE A 110 7.03 -9.91 2.28
C ILE A 110 7.13 -9.73 0.77
N ILE A 111 6.53 -8.67 0.23
CA ILE A 111 6.56 -8.37 -1.20
C ILE A 111 7.78 -7.49 -1.51
N ASP A 112 8.71 -8.02 -2.29
CA ASP A 112 10.01 -7.42 -2.61
C ASP A 112 10.15 -7.00 -4.08
N LYS A 113 9.06 -6.56 -4.71
CA LYS A 113 9.09 -6.09 -6.10
C LYS A 113 9.59 -4.63 -6.18
N PRO A 114 10.74 -4.33 -6.83
CA PRO A 114 11.33 -2.99 -6.87
C PRO A 114 10.76 -2.08 -7.97
N SER A 115 10.14 -2.66 -9.00
CA SER A 115 9.64 -1.95 -10.19
C SER A 115 8.14 -1.67 -10.14
N ALA A 116 7.67 -0.81 -11.06
CA ALA A 116 6.24 -0.61 -11.30
C ALA A 116 5.58 -1.92 -11.75
N LEU A 117 4.49 -2.31 -11.10
CA LEU A 117 3.76 -3.52 -11.43
C LEU A 117 2.81 -3.30 -12.62
N PRO A 118 2.59 -4.32 -13.46
CA PRO A 118 1.52 -4.30 -14.45
C PRO A 118 0.18 -4.34 -13.71
N LEU A 119 -0.40 -3.17 -13.47
CA LEU A 119 -1.59 -3.03 -12.63
C LEU A 119 -2.80 -3.71 -13.26
N LYS A 120 -3.70 -4.19 -12.40
CA LYS A 120 -4.94 -4.83 -12.77
C LYS A 120 -6.08 -4.35 -11.88
N THR A 121 -7.31 -4.49 -12.38
CA THR A 121 -8.52 -4.36 -11.56
C THR A 121 -8.72 -5.58 -10.68
N ILE A 122 -9.65 -5.48 -9.73
CA ILE A 122 -10.12 -6.57 -8.87
C ILE A 122 -10.84 -7.68 -9.65
N LYS A 123 -11.05 -7.50 -10.96
CA LYS A 123 -11.54 -8.53 -11.89
C LYS A 123 -10.43 -9.13 -12.75
N GLY A 124 -9.18 -8.70 -12.55
CA GLY A 124 -8.02 -9.17 -13.30
C GLY A 124 -7.81 -8.51 -14.65
N GLN A 125 -8.57 -7.46 -14.97
CA GLN A 125 -8.42 -6.72 -16.24
C GLN A 125 -7.18 -5.82 -16.16
N PRO A 126 -6.37 -5.70 -17.22
CA PRO A 126 -5.24 -4.77 -17.26
C PRO A 126 -5.67 -3.33 -16.94
N LEU A 127 -4.78 -2.58 -16.28
CA LEU A 127 -5.02 -1.19 -15.90
C LEU A 127 -3.80 -0.33 -16.23
N ASN A 128 -4.01 0.70 -17.05
CA ASN A 128 -2.99 1.69 -17.43
C ASN A 128 -3.39 3.07 -16.93
N PRO A 129 -3.28 3.35 -15.61
CA PRO A 129 -3.77 4.61 -15.07
C PRO A 129 -2.82 5.76 -15.43
N ASN A 130 -3.39 6.91 -15.77
CA ASN A 130 -2.66 8.16 -16.00
C ASN A 130 -3.05 9.21 -14.96
N PRO A 131 -2.61 9.06 -13.69
CA PRO A 131 -3.01 9.96 -12.62
C PRO A 131 -2.46 11.36 -12.87
N THR A 132 -3.29 12.37 -12.63
CA THR A 132 -2.87 13.76 -12.71
C THR A 132 -1.99 14.09 -11.50
N ARG A 133 -0.76 14.51 -11.76
CA ARG A 133 0.18 14.97 -10.73
C ARG A 133 -0.40 16.15 -9.98
N ARG A 134 -0.30 16.16 -8.64
CA ARG A 134 -0.84 17.23 -7.80
C ARG A 134 0.21 18.18 -7.25
N ASP A 135 1.49 17.84 -7.34
CA ASP A 135 2.64 18.66 -6.95
C ASP A 135 2.63 19.07 -5.47
N ARG A 136 1.98 18.28 -4.61
CA ARG A 136 1.92 18.48 -3.15
C ARG A 136 3.01 17.71 -2.41
N GLY A 137 4.01 17.18 -3.10
CA GLY A 137 5.03 16.30 -2.49
C GLY A 137 4.51 14.92 -2.07
N ARG A 138 3.33 14.51 -2.56
CA ARG A 138 2.66 13.22 -2.26
C ARG A 138 2.43 12.37 -3.51
N ASP A 139 3.04 12.73 -4.63
CA ASP A 139 2.97 12.00 -5.88
C ASP A 139 4.10 10.96 -5.92
N TYR A 140 3.74 9.68 -6.05
CA TYR A 140 4.68 8.58 -6.23
C TYR A 140 4.49 7.98 -7.63
N PRO A 141 5.53 7.36 -8.22
CA PRO A 141 5.35 6.68 -9.49
C PRO A 141 4.26 5.60 -9.42
N VAL A 142 3.46 5.49 -10.48
CA VAL A 142 2.48 4.42 -10.66
C VAL A 142 3.20 3.07 -10.60
N GLY A 143 2.59 2.12 -9.91
CA GLY A 143 3.11 0.78 -9.64
C GLY A 143 4.14 0.72 -8.51
N SER A 144 4.65 1.85 -8.00
CA SER A 144 5.70 1.86 -6.97
C SER A 144 5.17 1.96 -5.54
N CYS A 145 3.91 2.34 -5.34
CA CYS A 145 3.31 2.53 -4.02
C CYS A 145 3.09 1.19 -3.28
N ALA A 146 3.18 1.20 -1.94
CA ALA A 146 2.96 0.01 -1.12
C ALA A 146 1.53 -0.54 -1.31
N ALA A 147 0.50 0.30 -1.25
CA ALA A 147 -0.89 -0.10 -1.56
C ALA A 147 -1.04 -0.86 -2.88
N GLN A 148 -0.45 -0.36 -3.96
CA GLN A 148 -0.59 -0.97 -5.29
C GLN A 148 0.10 -2.34 -5.34
N LYS A 149 1.26 -2.49 -4.70
CA LYS A 149 1.96 -3.77 -4.58
C LYS A 149 1.15 -4.80 -3.77
N LEU A 150 0.58 -4.37 -2.64
CA LEU A 150 -0.27 -5.21 -1.79
C LEU A 150 -1.50 -5.71 -2.56
N LEU A 151 -2.21 -4.80 -3.23
CA LEU A 151 -3.39 -5.14 -4.02
C LEU A 151 -3.06 -6.11 -5.15
N MET A 152 -1.96 -5.90 -5.87
CA MET A 152 -1.51 -6.82 -6.90
C MET A 152 -1.22 -8.22 -6.34
N ALA A 153 -0.55 -8.32 -5.19
CA ALA A 153 -0.31 -9.62 -4.56
C ALA A 153 -1.60 -10.33 -4.13
N VAL A 154 -2.57 -9.58 -3.58
CA VAL A 154 -3.90 -10.10 -3.25
C VAL A 154 -4.63 -10.60 -4.50
N PHE A 155 -4.60 -9.84 -5.59
CA PHE A 155 -5.25 -10.21 -6.84
C PHE A 155 -4.59 -11.42 -7.51
N GLU A 156 -3.25 -11.48 -7.51
CA GLU A 156 -2.47 -12.63 -7.97
C GLU A 156 -2.81 -13.89 -7.14
N GLN A 157 -2.96 -13.76 -5.81
CA GLN A 157 -3.36 -14.87 -4.96
C GLN A 157 -4.80 -15.32 -5.26
N ALA A 158 -5.73 -14.40 -5.46
CA ALA A 158 -7.11 -14.72 -5.81
C ALA A 158 -7.20 -15.49 -7.13
N ALA A 159 -6.45 -15.04 -8.15
CA ALA A 159 -6.34 -15.74 -9.42
C ALA A 159 -5.84 -17.19 -9.24
N LYS A 160 -4.81 -17.40 -8.42
CA LYS A 160 -4.28 -18.74 -8.09
C LYS A 160 -5.29 -19.61 -7.31
N SER A 161 -6.12 -18.98 -6.48
CA SER A 161 -7.13 -19.65 -5.64
C SER A 161 -8.46 -19.89 -6.36
N GLY A 162 -8.52 -19.77 -7.69
CA GLY A 162 -9.70 -20.12 -8.49
C GLY A 162 -10.56 -18.95 -8.96
N GLY A 163 -10.06 -17.71 -8.86
CA GLY A 163 -10.69 -16.54 -9.49
C GLY A 163 -10.58 -15.25 -8.69
N TYR A 164 -10.64 -14.11 -9.37
CA TYR A 164 -10.57 -12.80 -8.72
C TYR A 164 -11.83 -12.47 -7.89
N ASP A 165 -12.96 -13.11 -8.18
CA ASP A 165 -14.22 -12.99 -7.43
C ASP A 165 -14.15 -13.59 -6.02
N LYS A 166 -13.11 -14.39 -5.73
CA LYS A 166 -12.93 -15.10 -4.44
C LYS A 166 -12.49 -14.21 -3.29
N ILE A 167 -12.16 -12.95 -3.55
CA ILE A 167 -11.84 -11.97 -2.50
C ILE A 167 -13.15 -11.56 -1.81
N THR A 168 -13.27 -11.89 -0.53
CA THR A 168 -14.47 -11.61 0.29
C THR A 168 -14.23 -10.54 1.35
N LYS A 169 -12.98 -10.38 1.79
CA LYS A 169 -12.58 -9.34 2.73
C LYS A 169 -11.18 -8.85 2.41
N LEU A 170 -10.96 -7.55 2.61
CA LEU A 170 -9.67 -6.90 2.44
C LEU A 170 -9.55 -5.80 3.48
N ASN A 171 -8.44 -5.80 4.22
CA ASN A 171 -8.03 -4.74 5.11
C ASN A 171 -6.61 -4.32 4.74
N MET A 172 -6.28 -3.04 4.94
CA MET A 172 -4.97 -2.52 4.61
C MET A 172 -4.64 -1.34 5.54
N SER A 173 -3.38 -1.21 5.91
CA SER A 173 -2.85 -0.05 6.60
C SER A 173 -1.56 0.41 5.93
N GLU A 174 -1.35 1.72 5.85
CA GLU A 174 -0.10 2.32 5.39
C GLU A 174 0.43 3.31 6.44
N LEU A 175 1.75 3.40 6.58
CA LEU A 175 2.43 4.42 7.40
C LEU A 175 3.57 5.06 6.60
N LEU A 176 3.85 6.33 6.86
CA LEU A 176 5.07 6.96 6.34
C LEU A 176 6.25 6.64 7.27
N TRP A 177 7.18 5.84 6.80
CA TRP A 177 8.45 5.62 7.48
C TRP A 177 9.49 6.61 6.99
N ASN A 178 10.22 7.19 7.94
CA ASN A 178 11.37 8.02 7.67
C ASN A 178 12.57 7.46 8.43
N ASP A 179 13.74 7.52 7.81
CA ASP A 179 14.96 7.03 8.42
C ASP A 179 15.27 7.84 9.70
N PRO A 180 15.23 7.21 10.90
CA PRO A 180 15.41 7.91 12.15
C PRO A 180 16.82 8.49 12.32
N VAL A 181 17.81 8.08 11.51
CA VAL A 181 19.20 8.54 11.60
C VAL A 181 19.45 9.82 10.79
N LYS A 182 18.60 10.15 9.79
CA LYS A 182 18.81 11.32 8.92
C LYS A 182 18.20 12.64 9.43
N GLY A 183 17.29 12.62 10.40
CA GLY A 183 16.74 13.83 11.04
C GLY A 183 15.89 14.77 10.16
N GLU A 184 15.83 14.58 8.84
CA GLU A 184 15.03 15.41 7.93
C GLU A 184 13.59 14.89 7.83
N HIS A 185 12.62 15.63 8.38
CA HIS A 185 11.21 15.29 8.29
C HIS A 185 10.56 15.92 7.04
N ASN A 186 9.89 15.10 6.24
CA ASN A 186 8.95 15.60 5.24
C ASN A 186 7.69 16.10 5.97
N ARG A 187 7.37 17.40 5.83
CA ARG A 187 6.42 18.13 6.72
C ARG A 187 4.95 17.68 6.60
N ASP A 188 4.64 16.89 5.57
CA ASP A 188 3.27 16.66 5.13
C ASP A 188 2.57 15.46 5.78
N TRP A 189 3.33 14.49 6.31
CA TRP A 189 2.82 13.34 7.04
C TRP A 189 3.61 13.11 8.31
N SER A 190 2.91 12.87 9.42
CA SER A 190 3.55 12.50 10.67
C SER A 190 4.12 11.08 10.57
N THR A 191 5.43 10.96 10.72
CA THR A 191 6.13 9.67 10.79
C THR A 191 5.54 8.81 11.91
N GLY A 192 5.32 7.51 11.66
CA GLY A 192 4.82 6.56 12.67
C GLY A 192 3.30 6.58 12.92
N SER A 193 2.56 7.45 12.23
CA SER A 193 1.10 7.42 12.20
C SER A 193 0.59 6.62 11.00
N ILE A 194 -0.55 5.94 11.15
CA ILE A 194 -1.26 5.40 9.99
C ILE A 194 -1.74 6.58 9.15
N VAL A 195 -1.53 6.50 7.84
CA VAL A 195 -1.84 7.58 6.89
C VAL A 195 -2.79 7.10 5.80
N CYS A 196 -3.53 8.04 5.23
CA CYS A 196 -4.28 7.82 3.99
C CYS A 196 -3.33 7.62 2.79
N SER A 197 -3.89 7.14 1.68
CA SER A 197 -3.15 7.02 0.41
C SER A 197 -2.47 8.31 -0.04
N CYS A 198 -1.32 8.15 -0.71
CA CYS A 198 -0.67 9.20 -1.49
C CYS A 198 -1.59 9.71 -2.62
N ASP A 199 -1.29 10.87 -3.20
CA ASP A 199 -2.17 11.51 -4.20
C ASP A 199 -2.30 10.69 -5.48
N THR A 200 -1.26 9.94 -5.83
CA THR A 200 -1.31 8.91 -6.89
C THR A 200 -2.24 7.77 -6.52
N CYS A 201 -2.14 7.22 -5.31
CA CYS A 201 -2.98 6.09 -4.87
C CYS A 201 -4.44 6.48 -4.68
N LYS A 202 -4.74 7.71 -4.28
CA LYS A 202 -6.11 8.24 -4.24
C LYS A 202 -6.81 8.22 -5.60
N GLN A 203 -6.06 8.22 -6.70
CA GLN A 203 -6.58 8.07 -8.07
C GLN A 203 -6.56 6.61 -8.53
N VAL A 204 -5.47 5.88 -8.24
CA VAL A 204 -5.21 4.53 -8.77
C VAL A 204 -5.94 3.43 -8.01
N VAL A 205 -5.96 3.45 -6.67
CA VAL A 205 -6.60 2.40 -5.85
C VAL A 205 -8.09 2.25 -6.17
N PRO A 206 -8.88 3.33 -6.30
CA PRO A 206 -10.28 3.22 -6.74
C PRO A 206 -10.45 2.51 -8.10
N MET A 207 -9.53 2.73 -9.05
CA MET A 207 -9.54 2.04 -10.35
C MET A 207 -9.17 0.56 -10.20
N MET A 208 -8.21 0.24 -9.33
CA MET A 208 -7.85 -1.15 -9.01
C MET A 208 -9.00 -1.90 -8.33
N LEU A 209 -9.84 -1.22 -7.54
CA LEU A 209 -11.01 -1.82 -6.90
C LEU A 209 -12.27 -1.84 -7.79
N CYS A 210 -12.19 -1.28 -9.00
CA CYS A 210 -13.32 -1.22 -9.93
C CYS A 210 -13.73 -2.63 -10.39
N ASP A 211 -14.98 -2.99 -10.12
CA ASP A 211 -15.59 -4.26 -10.54
C ASP A 211 -16.49 -4.13 -11.77
N LYS A 212 -16.56 -2.95 -12.38
CA LYS A 212 -17.39 -2.62 -13.56
C LYS A 212 -16.59 -2.69 -14.86
N GLU A 213 -17.30 -2.85 -15.98
CA GLU A 213 -16.73 -2.75 -17.32
C GLU A 213 -16.21 -1.33 -17.62
N GLU A 214 -15.30 -1.22 -18.59
CA GLU A 214 -14.79 0.08 -19.05
C GLU A 214 -15.89 0.80 -19.82
N VAL A 215 -15.85 2.13 -19.82
CA VAL A 215 -16.71 2.97 -20.67
C VAL A 215 -16.01 3.23 -21.98
#